data_AF-A0A6P3H8S4-F1
#
_entry.id   AF-A0A6P3H8S4-F1
#
_cell.length_a   1.000
_cell.length_b   1.000
_cell.length_c   1.000
_cell.angle_alpha   90.00
_cell.angle_beta   90.00
_cell.angle_gamma   90.00
#
_symmetry.space_group_name_H-M   'P 1'
#
loop_
_entity.id
_entity.type
_entity.pdbx_description
1 polymer ?
#
loop_
_entity_poly.entity_id
_entity_poly.type
_entity_poly.pdbx_seq_one_letter_code
_entity_poly.pdbx_strand_id
1 'polypeptide(L)'
;WSVIVELTTFNPDISLLCSISVIFEVSQLGVVNTSLNAHSFLLADFNRKNSADSAENYLYLAIFIFFLAYTVDEVYVITQERTAYVQSVYNLLNFALKCIFTLWIVLFFRKHFLAIGIVQAYRSNPEDFIPFHAVAQVDHTMRVILGFLVFLTILKTLRYSRVFYDVRLAQRAIQIALPGICHMALVVSVYFFVFMAFGYLVFGQHEWNYSDMIHATQTMFSYCVSAFENTEFFNNRVLG
;
A
#
# COMPACT_ATOMS: atom_id res chain seq x y z
N TRP A 1 28.04 -9.18 4.19
CA TRP A 1 27.23 -10.22 4.87
C TRP A 1 26.04 -9.52 5.52
N SER A 2 24.96 -10.24 5.78
CA SER A 2 23.77 -9.68 6.44
C SER A 2 23.44 -10.50 7.68
N VAL A 3 23.15 -9.84 8.78
CA VAL A 3 22.66 -10.46 10.02
C VAL A 3 21.25 -9.96 10.27
N ILE A 4 20.32 -10.89 10.36
CA ILE A 4 18.90 -10.62 10.60
C ILE A 4 18.57 -11.12 12.01
N VAL A 5 18.05 -10.23 12.84
CA VAL A 5 17.57 -10.54 14.19
C VAL A 5 16.05 -10.41 14.18
N GLU A 6 15.36 -11.52 14.37
CA GLU A 6 13.91 -11.57 14.44
C GLU A 6 13.44 -11.79 15.88
N LEU A 7 12.49 -10.97 16.33
CA LEU A 7 11.85 -11.07 17.63
C LEU A 7 10.33 -10.97 17.45
N THR A 8 9.58 -11.78 18.20
CA THR A 8 8.13 -11.66 18.28
C THR A 8 7.73 -11.42 19.73
N THR A 9 6.96 -10.36 19.97
CA THR A 9 6.41 -10.05 21.29
C THR A 9 4.89 -10.21 21.28
N PHE A 10 4.32 -10.67 22.39
CA PHE A 10 2.89 -10.85 22.57
C PHE A 10 2.40 -9.99 23.73
N ASN A 11 1.37 -9.18 23.48
CA ASN A 11 0.67 -8.43 24.51
C ASN A 11 -0.66 -9.15 24.84
N PRO A 12 -0.79 -9.77 26.03
CA PRO A 12 -1.97 -10.53 26.40
C PRO A 12 -3.23 -9.67 26.63
N ASP A 13 -3.08 -8.41 27.07
CA ASP A 13 -4.22 -7.56 27.45
C ASP A 13 -5.12 -7.23 26.26
N ILE A 14 -4.50 -7.06 25.09
CA ILE A 14 -5.16 -6.68 23.83
C ILE A 14 -5.02 -7.76 22.75
N SER A 15 -4.46 -8.93 23.10
CA SER A 15 -4.21 -10.07 22.19
C SER A 15 -3.49 -9.69 20.89
N LEU A 16 -2.53 -8.75 20.96
CA LEU A 16 -1.75 -8.28 19.82
C LEU A 16 -0.36 -8.92 19.80
N LEU A 17 0.05 -9.35 18.62
CA LEU A 17 1.40 -9.81 18.33
C LEU A 17 2.15 -8.70 17.61
N CYS A 18 3.41 -8.50 17.93
CA CYS A 18 4.31 -7.60 17.23
C CYS A 18 5.54 -8.39 16.77
N SER A 19 5.77 -8.41 15.46
CA SER A 19 6.99 -8.97 14.88
C SER A 19 7.96 -7.82 14.59
N ILE A 20 9.16 -7.92 15.14
CA ILE A 20 10.25 -6.96 15.01
C ILE A 20 11.37 -7.67 14.28
N SER A 21 11.79 -7.12 13.14
CA SER A 21 12.95 -7.57 12.37
C SER A 21 13.97 -6.44 12.31
N VAL A 22 15.17 -6.72 12.80
CA VAL A 22 16.31 -5.81 12.72
C VAL A 22 17.34 -6.41 11.79
N ILE A 23 17.63 -5.72 10.70
CA ILE A 23 18.51 -6.18 9.62
C ILE A 23 19.77 -5.32 9.65
N PHE A 24 20.92 -5.97 9.80
CA PHE A 24 22.25 -5.39 9.73
C PHE A 24 22.92 -5.79 8.43
N GLU A 25 23.02 -4.87 7.49
CA GLU A 25 23.64 -5.10 6.18
C GLU A 25 25.02 -4.47 6.14
N VAL A 26 26.05 -5.28 5.88
CA VAL A 26 27.40 -4.77 5.67
C VAL A 26 27.65 -4.58 4.19
N SER A 27 27.81 -3.31 3.79
CA SER A 27 28.21 -2.91 2.45
C SER A 27 29.61 -3.41 2.13
N GLN A 28 29.93 -3.55 0.83
CA GLN A 28 31.28 -3.93 0.37
C GLN A 28 32.35 -2.92 0.82
N LEU A 29 31.95 -1.68 1.11
CA LEU A 29 32.80 -0.62 1.65
C LEU A 29 33.02 -0.73 3.18
N GLY A 30 32.44 -1.73 3.84
CA GLY A 30 32.60 -1.96 5.28
C GLY A 30 31.64 -1.17 6.19
N VAL A 31 30.78 -0.32 5.61
CA VAL A 31 29.74 0.39 6.35
C VAL A 31 28.60 -0.57 6.72
N VAL A 32 28.18 -0.53 7.98
CA VAL A 32 27.03 -1.29 8.49
C VAL A 32 25.78 -0.40 8.37
N ASN A 33 24.85 -0.80 7.52
CA ASN A 33 23.55 -0.16 7.42
C ASN A 33 22.53 -0.94 8.26
N THR A 34 21.71 -0.22 9.02
CA THR A 34 20.72 -0.82 9.93
C THR A 34 19.32 -0.47 9.48
N SER A 35 18.46 -1.46 9.29
CA SER A 35 17.03 -1.24 9.08
C SER A 35 16.20 -1.97 10.14
N LEU A 36 15.11 -1.31 10.58
CA LEU A 36 14.20 -1.83 11.60
C LEU A 36 12.78 -1.84 11.03
N ASN A 37 12.18 -3.02 11.01
CA ASN A 37 10.80 -3.22 10.59
C ASN A 37 10.00 -3.80 11.75
N ALA A 38 9.01 -3.05 12.23
CA ALA A 38 8.11 -3.49 13.29
C ALA A 38 6.67 -3.52 12.76
N HIS A 39 6.03 -4.68 12.85
CA HIS A 39 4.67 -4.90 12.38
C HIS A 39 3.81 -5.54 13.46
N SER A 40 2.74 -4.84 13.85
CA SER A 40 1.73 -5.36 14.77
C SER A 40 0.56 -5.98 14.01
N PHE A 41 0.15 -7.17 14.44
CA PHE A 41 -0.96 -7.90 13.84
C PHE A 41 -1.77 -8.64 14.92
N LEU A 42 -3.05 -8.85 14.62
CA LEU A 42 -3.97 -9.58 15.50
C LEU A 42 -4.20 -10.96 14.91
N LEU A 43 -3.93 -12.01 15.69
CA LEU A 43 -4.13 -13.38 15.26
C LEU A 43 -5.43 -13.90 15.87
N ALA A 44 -6.51 -13.83 15.09
CA ALA A 44 -7.86 -14.14 15.55
C ALA A 44 -8.02 -15.56 16.14
N ASP A 45 -7.16 -16.50 15.76
CA ASP A 45 -7.34 -17.91 16.12
C ASP A 45 -6.79 -18.29 17.53
N PHE A 46 -6.05 -17.40 18.21
CA PHE A 46 -5.58 -17.69 19.58
C PHE A 46 -6.68 -17.52 20.63
N ASN A 47 -7.69 -16.68 20.39
CA ASN A 47 -8.73 -16.35 21.38
C ASN A 47 -10.11 -16.97 21.06
N ARG A 48 -10.12 -18.13 20.40
CA ARG A 48 -11.31 -18.92 20.05
C ARG A 48 -12.00 -19.56 21.28
N LYS A 49 -12.23 -18.77 22.32
CA LYS A 49 -12.90 -19.19 23.57
C LYS A 49 -14.13 -18.36 23.91
N ASN A 50 -14.40 -17.26 23.20
CA ASN A 50 -15.52 -16.37 23.51
C ASN A 50 -16.62 -16.45 22.43
N SER A 51 -17.86 -16.63 22.88
CA SER A 51 -19.10 -16.81 22.12
C SER A 51 -19.45 -15.66 21.14
N ALA A 52 -18.72 -14.55 21.19
CA ALA A 52 -18.89 -13.38 20.33
C ALA A 52 -18.35 -13.59 18.90
N ASP A 53 -17.39 -14.49 18.70
CA ASP A 53 -16.75 -14.75 17.39
C ASP A 53 -17.65 -15.53 16.41
N SER A 54 -18.73 -16.14 16.90
CA SER A 54 -19.72 -16.81 16.06
C SER A 54 -20.29 -15.85 15.02
N ALA A 55 -20.62 -14.62 15.44
CA ALA A 55 -21.22 -13.59 14.60
C ALA A 55 -20.23 -13.04 13.56
N GLU A 56 -18.95 -12.89 13.92
CA GLU A 56 -17.91 -12.43 13.00
C GLU A 56 -17.68 -13.44 11.86
N ASN A 57 -17.66 -14.74 12.17
CA ASN A 57 -17.55 -15.78 11.15
C ASN A 57 -18.74 -15.78 10.17
N TYR A 58 -19.97 -15.56 10.64
CA TYR A 58 -21.12 -15.41 9.74
C TYR A 58 -21.02 -14.15 8.87
N LEU A 59 -20.48 -13.05 9.41
CA LEU A 59 -20.20 -11.83 8.65
C LEU A 59 -19.16 -12.07 7.56
N TYR A 60 -18.05 -12.75 7.86
CA TYR A 60 -17.04 -13.11 6.86
C TYR A 60 -17.61 -14.03 5.77
N LEU A 61 -18.44 -15.01 6.15
CA LEU A 61 -19.12 -15.89 5.21
C LEU A 61 -20.09 -15.10 4.31
N ALA A 62 -20.86 -14.18 4.88
CA ALA A 62 -21.76 -13.31 4.12
C ALA A 62 -21.01 -12.39 3.15
N ILE A 63 -19.88 -11.81 3.57
CA ILE A 63 -19.00 -10.99 2.71
C ILE A 63 -18.45 -11.83 1.56
N PHE A 64 -18.05 -13.08 1.82
CA PHE A 64 -17.55 -13.99 0.78
C PHE A 64 -18.63 -14.38 -0.24
N ILE A 65 -19.86 -14.67 0.21
CA ILE A 65 -20.99 -14.96 -0.67
C ILE A 65 -21.34 -13.73 -1.52
N PHE A 66 -21.39 -12.55 -0.90
CA PHE A 66 -21.63 -11.30 -1.60
C PHE A 66 -20.56 -11.04 -2.67
N PHE A 67 -19.29 -11.33 -2.35
CA PHE A 67 -18.19 -11.23 -3.31
C PHE A 67 -18.35 -12.18 -4.51
N LEU A 68 -18.73 -13.44 -4.28
CA LEU A 68 -18.94 -14.40 -5.36
C LEU A 68 -20.05 -13.93 -6.31
N ALA A 69 -21.19 -13.49 -5.75
CA ALA A 69 -22.27 -12.91 -6.54
C ALA A 69 -21.79 -11.67 -7.34
N TYR A 70 -21.00 -10.81 -6.70
CA TYR A 70 -20.48 -9.58 -7.30
C TYR A 70 -19.47 -9.82 -8.44
N THR A 71 -18.69 -10.88 -8.34
CA THR A 71 -17.72 -11.30 -9.37
C THR A 71 -18.44 -11.88 -10.59
N VAL A 72 -19.47 -12.69 -10.38
CA VAL A 72 -20.28 -13.28 -11.47
C VAL A 72 -21.02 -12.20 -12.25
N ASP A 73 -21.61 -11.22 -11.56
CA ASP A 73 -22.23 -10.05 -12.19
C ASP A 73 -21.23 -9.28 -13.07
N GLU A 74 -19.99 -9.10 -12.59
CA GLU A 74 -18.96 -8.41 -13.38
C GLU A 74 -18.59 -9.14 -14.66
N VAL A 75 -18.37 -10.46 -14.58
CA VAL A 75 -18.04 -11.27 -15.75
C VAL A 75 -19.16 -11.18 -16.79
N TYR A 76 -20.42 -11.16 -16.34
CA TYR A 76 -21.58 -10.99 -17.22
C TYR A 76 -21.56 -9.60 -17.90
N VAL A 77 -21.37 -8.52 -17.15
CA VAL A 77 -21.34 -7.15 -17.68
C VAL A 77 -20.18 -6.94 -18.66
N ILE A 78 -18.98 -7.45 -18.35
CA ILE A 78 -17.81 -7.36 -19.23
C ILE A 78 -18.07 -8.11 -20.54
N THR A 79 -18.72 -9.28 -20.47
CA THR A 79 -19.06 -10.09 -21.65
C THR A 79 -20.06 -9.37 -22.55
N GLN A 80 -20.98 -8.60 -21.96
CA GLN A 80 -22.02 -7.86 -22.68
C GLN A 80 -21.52 -6.54 -23.30
N GLU A 81 -20.72 -5.75 -22.56
CA GLU A 81 -20.29 -4.41 -23.02
C GLU A 81 -18.93 -4.38 -23.75
N ARG A 82 -18.14 -5.46 -23.69
CA ARG A 82 -16.83 -5.67 -24.36
C ARG A 82 -15.95 -4.42 -24.45
N THR A 83 -16.05 -3.66 -25.55
CA THR A 83 -15.19 -2.51 -25.87
C THR A 83 -15.72 -1.18 -25.37
N ALA A 84 -17.03 -1.03 -25.21
CA ALA A 84 -17.65 0.17 -24.63
C ALA A 84 -17.31 0.29 -23.13
N TYR A 85 -17.03 -0.84 -22.48
CA TYR A 85 -16.66 -0.90 -21.07
C TYR A 85 -15.33 -0.17 -20.78
N VAL A 86 -14.33 -0.28 -21.65
CA VAL A 86 -12.99 0.30 -21.43
C VAL A 86 -12.95 1.81 -21.72
N GLN A 87 -13.82 2.30 -22.61
CA GLN A 87 -13.87 3.73 -22.96
C GLN A 87 -14.49 4.60 -21.86
N SER A 88 -15.28 3.99 -20.97
CA SER A 88 -15.94 4.70 -19.88
C SER A 88 -15.04 4.72 -18.64
N VAL A 89 -14.61 5.91 -18.22
CA VAL A 89 -13.88 6.14 -16.95
C VAL A 89 -14.67 5.60 -15.74
N TYR A 90 -16.00 5.52 -15.87
CA TYR A 90 -16.88 5.01 -14.82
C TYR A 90 -16.73 3.50 -14.64
N ASN A 91 -16.71 2.78 -15.76
CA ASN A 91 -16.58 1.34 -15.77
C ASN A 91 -15.17 0.94 -15.36
N LEU A 92 -14.14 1.69 -15.80
CA LEU A 92 -12.76 1.49 -15.35
C LEU A 92 -12.58 1.65 -13.82
N LEU A 93 -13.21 2.65 -13.21
CA LEU A 93 -13.13 2.82 -11.74
C LEU A 93 -13.85 1.70 -10.98
N ASN A 94 -15.02 1.26 -11.47
CA ASN A 94 -15.74 0.12 -10.89
C ASN A 94 -14.92 -1.17 -11.02
N PHE A 95 -14.29 -1.39 -12.19
CA PHE A 95 -13.41 -2.51 -12.44
C PHE A 95 -12.19 -2.49 -11.51
N ALA A 96 -11.55 -1.33 -11.33
CA ALA A 96 -10.42 -1.18 -10.42
C ALA A 96 -10.80 -1.50 -8.96
N LEU A 97 -11.96 -1.00 -8.49
CA LEU A 97 -12.46 -1.31 -7.15
C LEU A 97 -12.69 -2.83 -6.98
N LYS A 98 -13.30 -3.46 -7.98
CA LYS A 98 -13.56 -4.91 -7.98
C LYS A 98 -12.28 -5.75 -8.03
N CYS A 99 -11.29 -5.35 -8.83
CA CYS A 99 -9.98 -5.99 -8.91
C CYS A 99 -9.24 -5.91 -7.57
N ILE A 100 -9.18 -4.73 -6.96
CA ILE A 100 -8.53 -4.54 -5.65
C ILE A 100 -9.27 -5.30 -4.54
N PHE A 101 -10.61 -5.34 -4.57
CA PHE A 101 -11.40 -6.12 -3.62
C PHE A 101 -11.15 -7.62 -3.74
N THR A 102 -11.08 -8.14 -4.97
CA THR A 102 -10.72 -9.54 -5.25
C THR A 102 -9.33 -9.86 -4.70
N LEU A 103 -8.36 -8.99 -4.97
CA LEU A 103 -6.99 -9.15 -4.48
C LEU A 103 -6.93 -9.16 -2.96
N TRP A 104 -7.72 -8.31 -2.29
CA TRP A 104 -7.82 -8.27 -0.84
C TRP A 104 -8.35 -9.60 -0.26
N ILE A 105 -9.37 -10.19 -0.88
CA ILE A 105 -9.94 -11.49 -0.47
C ILE A 105 -8.94 -12.63 -0.66
N VAL A 106 -8.21 -12.66 -1.79
CA VAL A 106 -7.16 -13.66 -2.01
C VAL A 106 -6.09 -13.59 -0.92
N LEU A 107 -5.67 -12.38 -0.54
CA LEU A 107 -4.73 -12.19 0.57
C LEU A 107 -5.32 -12.57 1.93
N PHE A 108 -6.62 -12.35 2.14
CA PHE A 108 -7.31 -12.80 3.35
C PHE A 108 -7.24 -14.31 3.52
N PHE A 109 -7.56 -15.08 2.47
CA PHE A 109 -7.43 -16.55 2.51
C PHE A 109 -5.99 -16.99 2.70
N ARG A 110 -5.03 -16.34 2.02
CA ARG A 110 -3.60 -16.62 2.20
C ARG A 110 -3.16 -16.38 3.65
N LYS A 111 -3.57 -15.26 4.27
CA LYS A 111 -3.29 -14.96 5.67
C LYS A 111 -3.87 -16.02 6.58
N HIS A 112 -5.12 -16.42 6.35
CA HIS A 112 -5.81 -17.41 7.17
C HIS A 112 -5.14 -18.79 7.11
N PHE A 113 -4.74 -19.25 5.92
CA PHE A 113 -4.03 -20.52 5.76
C PHE A 113 -2.66 -20.49 6.46
N LEU A 114 -1.90 -19.39 6.31
CA LEU A 114 -0.62 -19.20 7.00
C LEU A 114 -0.79 -19.16 8.52
N ALA A 115 -1.82 -18.47 9.00
CA ALA A 115 -2.12 -18.37 10.43
C ALA A 115 -2.43 -19.74 11.05
N ILE A 116 -3.27 -20.56 10.39
CA ILE A 116 -3.57 -21.92 10.86
C ILE A 116 -2.29 -22.76 10.94
N GLY A 117 -1.45 -22.73 9.89
CA GLY A 117 -0.21 -23.49 9.85
C GLY A 117 0.73 -23.12 10.99
N ILE A 118 0.86 -21.83 11.29
CA ILE A 118 1.70 -21.31 12.37
C ILE A 118 1.15 -21.64 13.76
N VAL A 119 -0.17 -21.52 13.96
CA VAL A 119 -0.81 -21.89 15.23
C VAL A 119 -0.70 -23.39 15.49
N GLN A 120 -0.83 -24.22 14.44
CA GLN A 120 -0.64 -25.67 14.56
C GLN A 120 0.81 -26.03 14.90
N ALA A 121 1.78 -25.39 14.22
CA ALA A 121 3.20 -25.56 14.51
C ALA A 121 3.53 -25.19 15.97
N TYR A 122 2.99 -24.07 16.45
CA TYR A 122 3.14 -23.61 17.83
C TYR A 122 2.58 -24.58 18.86
N ARG A 123 1.41 -25.17 18.58
CA ARG A 123 0.83 -26.18 19.48
C ARG A 123 1.63 -27.48 19.48
N SER A 124 2.24 -27.85 18.36
CA SER A 124 3.04 -29.09 18.28
C SER A 124 4.41 -28.97 18.94
N ASN A 125 5.09 -27.84 18.78
CA ASN A 125 6.43 -27.60 19.34
C ASN A 125 6.54 -26.15 19.82
N PRO A 126 6.30 -25.88 21.12
CA PRO A 126 6.35 -24.52 21.66
C PRO A 126 7.78 -23.96 21.83
N GLU A 127 8.79 -24.84 21.84
CA GLU A 127 10.20 -24.46 22.05
C GLU A 127 10.91 -24.01 20.76
N ASP A 128 10.34 -24.30 19.59
CA ASP A 128 10.92 -23.91 18.30
C ASP A 128 10.51 -22.48 17.91
N PHE A 129 11.44 -21.72 17.32
CA PHE A 129 11.15 -20.39 16.80
C PHE A 129 10.22 -20.47 15.57
N ILE A 130 9.11 -19.75 15.62
CA ILE A 130 8.13 -19.71 14.53
C ILE A 130 8.19 -18.37 13.81
N PRO A 131 8.36 -18.36 12.48
CA PRO A 131 8.51 -17.13 11.72
C PRO A 131 7.16 -16.40 11.56
N PHE A 132 6.77 -15.63 12.58
CA PHE A 132 5.59 -14.76 12.53
C PHE A 132 5.75 -13.57 11.58
N HIS A 133 6.97 -13.26 11.14
CA HIS A 133 7.25 -12.17 10.20
C HIS A 133 6.47 -12.33 8.88
N ALA A 134 6.30 -13.57 8.40
CA ALA A 134 5.61 -13.85 7.15
C ALA A 134 4.11 -13.49 7.22
N VAL A 135 3.46 -13.75 8.36
CA VAL A 135 2.06 -13.38 8.60
C VAL A 135 1.94 -11.86 8.79
N ALA A 136 2.88 -11.27 9.53
CA ALA A 136 2.91 -9.81 9.74
C ALA A 136 3.03 -9.04 8.42
N GLN A 137 3.86 -9.51 7.49
CA GLN A 137 4.03 -8.90 6.17
C GLN A 137 2.76 -9.01 5.31
N VAL A 138 2.08 -10.16 5.32
CA VAL A 138 0.81 -10.34 4.62
C VAL A 138 -0.27 -9.43 5.23
N ASP A 139 -0.34 -9.33 6.55
CA ASP A 139 -1.28 -8.46 7.26
C ASP A 139 -1.04 -6.98 6.93
N HIS A 140 0.22 -6.53 6.95
CA HIS A 140 0.59 -5.18 6.54
C HIS A 140 0.14 -4.87 5.10
N THR A 141 0.42 -5.79 4.17
CA THR A 141 0.02 -5.65 2.77
C THR A 141 -1.50 -5.57 2.63
N MET A 142 -2.25 -6.39 3.37
CA MET A 142 -3.71 -6.34 3.40
C MET A 142 -4.25 -4.99 3.90
N ARG A 143 -3.62 -4.39 4.93
CA ARG A 143 -4.03 -3.07 5.45
C ARG A 143 -3.82 -1.96 4.42
N VAL A 144 -2.70 -1.99 3.70
CA VAL A 144 -2.42 -1.02 2.62
C VAL A 144 -3.49 -1.14 1.53
N ILE A 145 -3.80 -2.36 1.10
CA ILE A 145 -4.83 -2.61 0.08
C ILE A 145 -6.23 -2.20 0.55
N LEU A 146 -6.56 -2.44 1.82
CA LEU A 146 -7.80 -1.96 2.43
C LEU A 146 -7.87 -0.43 2.39
N GLY A 147 -6.76 0.26 2.68
CA GLY A 147 -6.67 1.72 2.57
C GLY A 147 -6.98 2.20 1.14
N PHE A 148 -6.39 1.58 0.13
CA PHE A 148 -6.71 1.87 -1.27
C PHE A 148 -8.18 1.58 -1.62
N LEU A 149 -8.74 0.48 -1.11
CA LEU A 149 -10.15 0.14 -1.33
C LEU A 149 -11.09 1.18 -0.73
N VAL A 150 -10.82 1.62 0.50
CA VAL A 150 -11.58 2.69 1.18
C VAL A 150 -11.46 4.00 0.40
N PHE A 151 -10.25 4.35 -0.04
CA PHE A 151 -10.02 5.53 -0.86
C PHE A 151 -10.82 5.51 -2.17
N LEU A 152 -10.79 4.41 -2.92
CA LEU A 152 -11.59 4.26 -4.14
C LEU A 152 -13.10 4.30 -3.85
N THR A 153 -13.53 3.75 -2.73
CA THR A 153 -14.94 3.82 -2.29
C THR A 153 -15.34 5.26 -1.99
N ILE A 154 -14.50 6.05 -1.31
CA ILE A 154 -14.74 7.48 -1.07
C ILE A 154 -14.80 8.23 -2.40
N LEU A 155 -13.88 7.97 -3.35
CA LEU A 155 -13.93 8.58 -4.69
C LEU A 155 -15.24 8.26 -5.42
N LYS A 156 -15.74 7.03 -5.29
CA LYS A 156 -17.04 6.62 -5.82
C LYS A 156 -18.20 7.36 -5.13
N THR A 157 -18.15 7.52 -3.81
CA THR A 157 -19.16 8.28 -3.04
C THR A 157 -19.16 9.77 -3.40
N LEU A 158 -17.99 10.39 -3.53
CA LEU A 158 -17.85 11.79 -3.96
C LEU A 158 -18.50 12.03 -5.32
N ARG A 159 -18.53 11.02 -6.19
CA ARG A 159 -19.21 11.10 -7.49
C ARG A 159 -20.73 11.15 -7.36
N TYR A 160 -21.34 10.49 -6.38
CA TYR A 160 -22.78 10.62 -6.13
C TYR A 160 -23.15 12.05 -5.67
N SER A 161 -22.19 12.82 -5.15
CA SER A 161 -22.35 14.26 -4.87
C SER A 161 -22.58 15.12 -6.13
N ARG A 162 -22.50 14.55 -7.35
CA ARG A 162 -22.81 15.23 -8.63
C ARG A 162 -24.28 15.67 -8.77
N VAL A 163 -25.13 15.39 -7.78
CA VAL A 163 -26.48 15.96 -7.73
C VAL A 163 -26.44 17.50 -7.70
N PHE A 164 -25.38 18.10 -7.15
CA PHE A 164 -25.21 19.55 -7.15
C PHE A 164 -24.77 20.09 -8.53
N TYR A 165 -25.47 21.13 -9.00
CA TYR A 165 -25.23 21.76 -10.31
C TYR A 165 -23.80 22.31 -10.43
N ASP A 166 -23.29 22.97 -9.39
CA ASP A 166 -21.97 23.61 -9.40
C ASP A 166 -20.84 22.57 -9.54
N VAL A 167 -20.98 21.41 -8.88
CA VAL A 167 -20.02 20.30 -8.98
C VAL A 167 -19.98 19.75 -10.41
N ARG A 168 -21.14 19.63 -11.06
CA ARG A 168 -21.22 19.16 -12.45
C ARG A 168 -20.59 20.15 -13.43
N LEU A 169 -20.79 21.46 -13.21
CA LEU A 169 -20.19 22.50 -14.03
C LEU A 169 -18.66 22.49 -13.89
N ALA A 170 -18.15 22.45 -12.66
CA ALA A 170 -16.72 22.37 -12.38
C ALA A 170 -16.08 21.11 -13.01
N GLN A 171 -16.72 19.95 -12.90
CA GLN A 171 -16.21 18.71 -13.49
C GLN A 171 -16.15 18.79 -15.02
N ARG A 172 -17.15 19.40 -15.68
CA ARG A 172 -17.14 19.57 -17.14
C ARG A 172 -16.05 20.53 -17.58
N ALA A 173 -15.82 21.61 -16.83
CA ALA A 173 -14.71 22.53 -17.07
C ALA A 173 -13.35 21.80 -16.93
N ILE A 174 -13.17 20.99 -15.88
CA ILE A 174 -11.96 20.18 -15.70
C ILE A 174 -11.78 19.18 -16.84
N GLN A 175 -12.85 18.51 -17.29
CA GLN A 175 -12.75 17.55 -18.41
C GLN A 175 -12.37 18.21 -19.74
N ILE A 176 -12.85 19.43 -19.99
CA ILE A 176 -12.47 20.21 -21.19
C ILE A 176 -11.01 20.67 -21.09
N ALA A 177 -10.56 21.06 -19.90
CA ALA A 177 -9.17 21.49 -19.67
C ALA A 177 -8.18 20.32 -19.55
N LEU A 178 -8.65 19.11 -19.25
CA LEU A 178 -7.83 17.91 -19.01
C LEU A 178 -6.78 17.64 -20.08
N PRO A 179 -7.08 17.62 -21.40
CA PRO A 179 -6.04 17.40 -22.41
C PRO A 179 -4.94 18.45 -22.36
N GLY A 180 -5.30 19.73 -22.19
CA GLY A 180 -4.33 20.83 -22.06
C GLY A 180 -3.45 20.67 -20.82
N ILE A 181 -4.04 20.31 -19.68
CA ILE A 181 -3.31 20.03 -18.44
C ILE A 181 -2.40 18.82 -18.62
N CYS A 182 -2.84 17.75 -19.28
CA CYS A 182 -2.02 16.57 -19.54
C CYS A 182 -0.80 16.88 -20.40
N HIS A 183 -0.96 17.69 -21.45
CA HIS A 183 0.18 18.11 -22.28
C HIS A 183 1.21 18.92 -21.47
N MET A 184 0.74 19.89 -20.69
CA MET A 184 1.64 20.69 -19.84
C MET A 184 2.27 19.83 -18.73
N ALA A 185 1.53 18.89 -18.14
CA ALA A 185 2.02 17.98 -17.13
C ALA A 185 3.12 17.05 -17.67
N LEU A 186 3.01 16.59 -18.93
CA LEU A 186 4.08 15.82 -19.58
C LEU A 186 5.36 16.65 -19.74
N VAL A 187 5.24 17.89 -20.20
CA VAL A 187 6.38 18.80 -20.34
C VAL A 187 7.04 19.05 -18.99
N VAL A 188 6.25 19.36 -17.96
CA VAL A 188 6.71 19.56 -16.58
C VAL A 188 7.38 18.28 -16.05
N SER A 189 6.82 17.11 -16.30
CA SER A 189 7.38 15.83 -15.87
C SER A 189 8.76 15.55 -16.50
N VAL A 190 8.99 15.97 -17.75
CA VAL A 190 10.32 15.86 -18.38
C VAL A 190 11.32 16.76 -17.67
N TYR A 191 10.95 18.01 -17.35
CA TYR A 191 11.82 18.89 -16.58
C TYR A 191 12.13 18.33 -15.18
N PHE A 192 11.12 17.84 -14.46
CA PHE A 192 11.31 17.16 -13.18
C PHE A 192 12.29 15.99 -13.28
N PHE A 193 12.17 15.18 -14.32
CA PHE A 193 13.07 14.05 -14.54
C PHE A 193 14.52 14.50 -14.75
N VAL A 194 14.74 15.58 -15.54
CA VAL A 194 16.09 16.14 -15.75
C VAL A 194 16.68 16.65 -14.44
N PHE A 195 15.91 17.39 -13.62
CA PHE A 195 16.38 17.88 -12.32
C PHE A 195 16.64 16.75 -11.32
N MET A 196 15.78 15.74 -11.29
CA MET A 196 15.96 14.55 -10.45
C MET A 196 17.23 13.78 -10.86
N ALA A 197 17.42 13.54 -12.16
CA ALA A 197 18.60 12.85 -12.68
C ALA A 197 19.89 13.65 -12.45
N PHE A 198 19.84 14.96 -12.63
CA PHE A 198 20.96 15.86 -12.30
C PHE A 198 21.29 15.82 -10.80
N GLY A 199 20.28 15.93 -9.94
CA GLY A 199 20.47 15.86 -8.49
C GLY A 199 21.06 14.53 -8.03
N TYR A 200 20.59 13.42 -8.60
CA TYR A 200 21.15 12.09 -8.36
C TYR A 200 22.63 11.98 -8.79
N LEU A 201 22.97 12.46 -10.00
CA LEU A 201 24.34 12.39 -10.52
C LEU A 201 25.33 13.29 -9.77
N VAL A 202 24.90 14.49 -9.37
CA VAL A 202 25.78 15.48 -8.72
C VAL A 202 25.86 15.26 -7.20
N PHE A 203 24.73 15.04 -6.55
CA PHE A 203 24.63 14.99 -5.09
C PHE A 203 24.51 13.57 -4.53
N GLY A 204 24.24 12.54 -5.35
CA GLY A 204 23.95 11.19 -4.83
C GLY A 204 25.09 10.51 -4.06
N GLN A 205 26.34 10.92 -4.27
CA GLN A 205 27.49 10.43 -3.49
C GLN A 205 27.68 11.15 -2.16
N HIS A 206 27.11 12.33 -2.00
CA HIS A 206 27.38 13.22 -0.86
C HIS A 206 26.16 13.38 0.06
N GLU A 207 24.96 13.31 -0.50
CA GLU A 207 23.70 13.56 0.21
C GLU A 207 22.82 12.32 0.20
N TRP A 208 22.41 11.88 1.39
CA TRP A 208 21.52 10.72 1.54
C TRP A 208 20.19 10.89 0.81
N ASN A 209 19.68 12.13 0.76
CA ASN A 209 18.43 12.47 0.08
C ASN A 209 18.48 12.23 -1.45
N TYR A 210 19.68 12.19 -2.04
CA TYR A 210 19.88 11.93 -3.46
C TYR A 210 20.53 10.56 -3.74
N SER A 211 20.65 9.70 -2.71
CA SER A 211 21.33 8.41 -2.81
C SER A 211 20.69 7.44 -3.80
N ASP A 212 19.36 7.47 -3.91
CA ASP A 212 18.58 6.68 -4.83
C ASP A 212 17.65 7.55 -5.67
N MET A 213 17.28 7.05 -6.85
CA MET A 213 16.34 7.72 -7.74
C MET A 213 14.97 7.98 -7.06
N ILE A 214 14.54 7.06 -6.19
CA ILE A 214 13.28 7.19 -5.44
C ILE A 214 13.40 8.31 -4.40
N HIS A 215 14.49 8.33 -3.63
CA HIS A 215 14.74 9.39 -2.65
C HIS A 215 14.89 10.75 -3.32
N ALA A 216 15.63 10.84 -4.43
CA ALA A 216 15.75 12.06 -5.22
C ALA A 216 14.38 12.57 -5.73
N THR A 217 13.49 11.66 -6.14
CA THR A 217 12.12 12.02 -6.52
C THR A 217 11.33 12.59 -5.33
N GLN A 218 11.40 11.95 -4.17
CA GLN A 218 10.74 12.41 -2.95
C GLN A 218 11.22 13.79 -2.53
N THR A 219 12.54 14.02 -2.61
CA THR A 219 13.17 15.31 -2.30
C THR A 219 12.70 16.38 -3.27
N MET A 220 12.70 16.13 -4.58
CA MET A 220 12.22 17.09 -5.59
C MET A 220 10.73 17.44 -5.39
N PHE A 221 9.90 16.46 -5.06
CA PHE A 221 8.49 16.73 -4.77
C PHE A 221 8.33 17.55 -3.49
N SER A 222 9.13 17.27 -2.45
CA SER A 222 9.16 18.03 -1.21
C SER A 222 9.57 19.50 -1.43
N TYR A 223 10.54 19.75 -2.32
CA TYR A 223 10.91 21.10 -2.74
C TYR A 223 9.74 21.85 -3.39
N CYS A 224 8.97 21.20 -4.26
CA CYS A 224 7.83 21.84 -4.93
C CYS A 224 6.65 22.11 -3.99
N VAL A 225 6.46 21.28 -2.97
CA VAL A 225 5.46 21.50 -1.91
C VAL A 225 5.97 22.52 -0.87
N SER A 226 7.21 23.01 -1.02
CA SER A 226 7.89 23.88 -0.05
C SER A 226 8.00 23.25 1.35
N ALA A 227 7.87 21.92 1.44
CA ALA A 227 7.98 21.16 2.69
C ALA A 227 9.44 20.83 3.06
N PHE A 228 10.39 21.17 2.18
CA PHE A 228 11.82 21.00 2.39
C PHE A 228 12.43 22.32 2.85
N GLU A 229 12.49 22.52 4.16
CA GLU A 229 13.09 23.71 4.78
C GLU A 229 14.41 23.32 5.48
N ASN A 230 15.47 24.11 5.30
CA ASN A 230 16.74 24.04 6.05
C ASN A 230 17.60 22.77 5.86
N THR A 231 17.96 22.43 4.62
CA THR A 231 19.14 21.57 4.39
C THR A 231 20.23 22.38 3.69
N GLU A 232 21.27 22.73 4.45
CA GLU A 232 22.45 23.38 3.90
C GLU A 232 23.22 22.34 3.10
N PHE A 233 23.39 22.55 1.79
CA PHE A 233 24.28 21.73 0.98
C PHE A 233 25.72 21.94 1.44
N PHE A 234 26.26 21.01 2.23
CA PHE A 234 27.55 21.19 2.89
C PHE A 234 28.74 21.17 1.92
N ASN A 235 28.65 20.45 0.81
CA ASN A 235 29.82 20.12 0.00
C ASN A 235 29.93 20.84 -1.35
N ASN A 236 28.88 21.54 -1.83
CA ASN A 236 28.92 22.17 -3.15
C ASN A 236 28.12 23.49 -3.21
N ARG A 237 28.63 24.51 -2.53
CA ARG A 237 27.98 25.82 -2.33
C ARG A 237 27.73 26.66 -3.60
N VAL A 238 28.28 26.24 -4.75
CA VAL A 238 28.10 26.91 -6.05
C VAL A 238 27.03 26.22 -6.90
N LEU A 239 26.75 24.95 -6.63
CA LEU A 239 25.85 24.09 -7.42
C LEU A 239 24.54 23.74 -6.69
N GLY A 240 24.53 23.78 -5.36
CA GLY A 240 23.33 23.64 -4.52
C GLY A 240 22.76 24.99 -4.13
#